data_AF-A0A380W550-F1
#
_entry.id   AF-A0A380W550-F1
#
_cell.length_a   1.000
_cell.length_b   1.000
_cell.length_c   1.000
_cell.angle_alpha   90.00
_cell.angle_beta   90.00
_cell.angle_gamma   90.00
#
_symmetry.space_group_name_H-M   'P 1'
#
loop_
_entity.id
_entity.type
_entity.pdbx_description
1 polymer ?
#
loop_
_entity_poly.entity_id
_entity_poly.type
_entity_poly.pdbx_seq_one_letter_code
_entity_poly.pdbx_strand_id
1 'polypeptide(L)'
;MRCPICHQKANFEPGRVPGHPEWHLAPREMAWEGKTIGEICVQIKDPARNGGLKLEDLIHHIGEDTLVGWAWAPGFGRTPAPGTQKEARALVEAWIGTGAVCP
;
A
#
# COMPACT_ATOMS: atom_id res chain seq x y z
N MET A 1 3.25 -21.88 -9.97
CA MET A 1 4.43 -20.98 -9.95
C MET A 1 4.32 -20.12 -8.69
N ARG A 2 5.42 -19.87 -7.94
CA ARG A 2 5.40 -19.02 -6.74
C ARG A 2 5.95 -17.64 -7.08
N CYS A 3 5.34 -16.57 -6.55
CA CYS A 3 5.73 -15.18 -6.83
C CYS A 3 7.24 -14.90 -6.68
N PRO A 4 7.95 -15.43 -5.65
CA PRO A 4 9.38 -15.14 -5.45
C PRO A 4 10.33 -15.69 -6.53
N ILE A 5 9.84 -16.54 -7.44
CA ILE A 5 10.66 -17.05 -8.55
C ILE A 5 10.95 -15.91 -9.55
N CYS A 6 9.97 -15.03 -9.78
CA CYS A 6 10.11 -13.90 -10.68
C CYS A 6 10.43 -12.61 -9.91
N HIS A 7 9.73 -12.36 -8.80
CA HIS A 7 9.88 -11.14 -8.02
C HIS A 7 11.06 -11.25 -7.07
N GLN A 8 12.16 -10.62 -7.45
CA GLN A 8 13.42 -10.61 -6.70
C GLN A 8 13.46 -9.45 -5.70
N LYS A 9 14.61 -9.25 -5.04
CA LYS A 9 14.83 -8.21 -4.03
C LYS A 9 14.72 -6.77 -4.56
N ALA A 10 14.72 -6.57 -5.87
CA ALA A 10 14.60 -5.26 -6.51
C ALA A 10 13.98 -5.41 -7.89
N ASN A 11 13.52 -4.30 -8.47
CA ASN A 11 13.05 -4.25 -9.85
C ASN A 11 14.13 -4.80 -10.80
N PHE A 12 13.73 -5.72 -11.67
CA PHE A 12 14.59 -6.32 -12.69
C PHE A 12 14.19 -5.78 -14.06
N GLU A 13 14.84 -4.68 -14.47
CA GLU A 13 14.53 -3.95 -15.69
C GLU A 13 14.60 -4.80 -16.98
N PRO A 14 15.63 -5.66 -17.21
CA PRO A 14 15.68 -6.47 -18.43
C PRO A 14 14.47 -7.40 -18.61
N GLY A 15 13.93 -7.92 -17.50
CA GLY A 15 12.72 -8.74 -17.51
C GLY A 15 11.43 -7.96 -17.22
N ARG A 16 11.53 -6.64 -16.94
CA ARG A 16 10.43 -5.75 -16.50
C ARG A 16 9.64 -6.28 -15.29
N VAL A 17 10.29 -7.13 -14.50
CA VAL A 17 9.69 -7.78 -13.34
C VAL A 17 9.87 -6.88 -12.13
N PRO A 18 8.79 -6.55 -11.40
CA PRO A 18 8.91 -5.72 -10.22
C PRO A 18 9.50 -6.55 -9.07
N GLY A 19 10.17 -5.89 -8.11
CA GLY A 19 10.77 -6.60 -6.99
C GLY A 19 11.04 -5.71 -5.79
N HIS A 20 11.02 -6.35 -4.62
CA HIS A 20 11.27 -5.78 -3.31
C HIS A 20 11.69 -6.91 -2.36
N PRO A 21 12.54 -6.70 -1.34
CA PRO A 21 12.97 -7.77 -0.43
C PRO A 21 11.78 -8.48 0.25
N GLU A 22 10.76 -7.70 0.60
CA GLU A 22 9.52 -8.17 1.23
C GLU A 22 8.39 -8.42 0.21
N TRP A 23 8.67 -8.71 -1.06
CA TRP A 23 7.62 -8.80 -2.08
C TRP A 23 6.58 -9.89 -1.78
N HIS A 24 5.34 -9.48 -1.56
CA HIS A 24 4.18 -10.36 -1.45
C HIS A 24 2.92 -9.63 -1.92
N LEU A 25 1.92 -10.41 -2.33
CA LEU A 25 0.61 -9.87 -2.65
C LEU A 25 -0.17 -9.66 -1.35
N ALA A 26 -0.87 -8.53 -1.23
CA ALA A 26 -1.80 -8.31 -0.14
C ALA A 26 -2.87 -9.43 -0.11
N PRO A 27 -3.32 -9.87 1.08
CA PRO A 27 -4.45 -10.79 1.20
C PRO A 27 -5.70 -10.28 0.49
N ARG A 28 -6.56 -11.20 0.04
CA ARG A 28 -7.79 -10.86 -0.71
C ARG A 28 -8.72 -9.93 0.09
N GLU A 29 -8.68 -10.00 1.41
CA GLU A 29 -9.46 -9.19 2.34
C GLU A 29 -9.12 -7.69 2.23
N MET A 30 -7.93 -7.36 1.69
CA MET A 30 -7.48 -5.99 1.45
C MET A 30 -7.78 -5.46 0.03
N ALA A 31 -8.42 -6.24 -0.84
CA ALA A 31 -8.72 -5.80 -2.21
C ALA A 31 -9.68 -4.59 -2.22
N TRP A 32 -9.36 -3.58 -3.05
CA TRP A 32 -10.17 -2.36 -3.23
C TRP A 32 -10.88 -2.26 -4.57
N GLU A 33 -10.52 -3.09 -5.55
CA GLU A 33 -11.13 -3.06 -6.87
C GLU A 33 -12.66 -3.24 -6.77
N GLY A 34 -13.41 -2.36 -7.44
CA GLY A 34 -14.87 -2.37 -7.43
C GLY A 34 -15.52 -1.78 -6.17
N LYS A 35 -14.75 -1.34 -5.16
CA LYS A 35 -15.29 -0.69 -3.95
C LYS A 35 -15.43 0.81 -4.13
N THR A 36 -16.46 1.36 -3.49
CA THR A 36 -16.63 2.81 -3.30
C THR A 36 -15.64 3.34 -2.27
N ILE A 37 -15.43 4.67 -2.27
CA ILE A 37 -14.53 5.33 -1.29
C ILE A 37 -15.00 5.09 0.16
N GLY A 38 -16.31 5.13 0.42
CA GLY A 38 -16.86 4.84 1.75
C GLY A 38 -16.56 3.42 2.20
N GLU A 39 -16.70 2.43 1.30
CA GLU A 39 -16.36 1.03 1.59
C GLU A 39 -14.86 0.82 1.86
N ILE A 40 -14.00 1.48 1.08
CA ILE A 40 -12.54 1.45 1.30
C ILE A 40 -12.21 2.06 2.66
N CYS A 41 -12.83 3.20 3.01
CA CYS A 41 -12.63 3.84 4.31
C CYS A 41 -13.04 2.93 5.48
N VAL A 42 -14.19 2.27 5.40
CA VAL A 42 -14.61 1.34 6.45
C VAL A 42 -13.66 0.14 6.52
N GLN A 43 -13.16 -0.33 5.38
CA GLN A 43 -12.26 -1.48 5.30
C GLN A 43 -10.86 -1.21 5.86
N ILE A 44 -10.25 -0.06 5.53
CA ILE A 44 -8.90 0.26 5.97
C ILE A 44 -8.81 0.43 7.50
N LYS A 45 -9.93 0.79 8.13
CA LYS A 45 -10.07 0.93 9.59
C LYS A 45 -10.34 -0.38 10.33
N ASP A 46 -10.68 -1.45 9.62
CA ASP A 46 -11.14 -2.70 10.20
C ASP A 46 -9.95 -3.67 10.41
N PRO A 47 -9.54 -3.97 11.65
CA PRO A 47 -8.42 -4.87 11.95
C PRO A 47 -8.57 -6.26 11.32
N ALA A 48 -9.81 -6.74 11.12
CA ALA A 48 -10.06 -8.03 10.51
C ALA A 48 -9.76 -8.05 8.99
N ARG A 49 -9.64 -6.87 8.36
CA ARG A 49 -9.47 -6.73 6.90
C ARG A 49 -8.25 -5.90 6.49
N ASN A 50 -7.55 -5.27 7.43
CA ASN A 50 -6.36 -4.46 7.18
C ASN A 50 -5.06 -5.11 7.71
N GLY A 51 -5.08 -6.40 8.06
CA GLY A 51 -3.91 -7.12 8.57
C GLY A 51 -3.67 -6.94 10.07
N GLY A 52 -4.70 -6.55 10.83
CA GLY A 52 -4.62 -6.39 12.29
C GLY A 52 -4.05 -5.05 12.73
N LEU A 53 -3.89 -4.09 11.80
CA LEU A 53 -3.35 -2.77 12.08
C LEU A 53 -4.37 -1.91 12.82
N LYS A 54 -3.91 -1.17 13.84
CA LYS A 54 -4.66 -0.07 14.44
C LYS A 54 -4.57 1.16 13.54
N LEU A 55 -5.43 2.14 13.80
CA LEU A 55 -5.43 3.39 13.03
C LEU A 55 -4.05 4.06 13.03
N GLU A 56 -3.40 4.11 14.19
CA GLU A 56 -2.10 4.76 14.35
C GLU A 56 -1.00 4.01 13.58
N ASP A 57 -1.10 2.68 13.47
CA ASP A 57 -0.15 1.85 12.72
C ASP A 57 -0.22 2.15 11.21
N LEU A 58 -1.37 2.64 10.71
CA LEU A 58 -1.54 3.03 9.31
C LEU A 58 -0.61 4.20 8.92
N ILE A 59 -0.23 5.06 9.86
CA ILE A 59 0.71 6.17 9.59
C ILE A 59 2.06 5.61 9.17
N HIS A 60 2.57 4.62 9.92
CA HIS A 60 3.83 3.95 9.59
C HIS A 60 3.68 3.08 8.34
N HIS A 61 2.62 2.28 8.25
CA HIS A 61 2.41 1.39 7.11
C HIS A 61 2.30 2.17 5.79
N ILE A 62 1.57 3.28 5.74
CA ILE A 62 1.44 4.07 4.51
C ILE A 62 2.66 4.97 4.29
N GLY A 63 3.21 5.53 5.37
CA GLY A 63 4.23 6.57 5.31
C GLY A 63 5.69 6.10 5.28
N GLU A 64 5.97 4.86 5.70
CA GLU A 64 7.34 4.38 5.91
C GLU A 64 7.59 2.95 5.40
N ASP A 65 6.57 2.10 5.30
CA ASP A 65 6.73 0.73 4.76
C ASP A 65 7.35 0.79 3.36
N THR A 66 8.47 0.10 3.16
CA THR A 66 9.22 0.18 1.90
C THR A 66 8.52 -0.58 0.77
N LEU A 67 7.69 -1.58 1.09
CA LEU A 67 6.87 -2.26 0.08
C LEU A 67 5.71 -1.35 -0.37
N VAL A 68 5.11 -0.57 0.52
CA VAL A 68 4.14 0.47 0.14
C VAL A 68 4.85 1.58 -0.64
N GLY A 69 6.02 2.00 -0.15
CA GLY A 69 6.89 3.01 -0.78
C GLY A 69 7.32 2.66 -2.21
N TRP A 70 7.35 1.37 -2.55
CA TRP A 70 7.60 0.90 -3.91
C TRP A 70 6.65 1.52 -4.95
N ALA A 71 5.43 1.90 -4.56
CA ALA A 71 4.44 2.53 -5.44
C ALA A 71 4.94 3.83 -6.10
N TRP A 72 5.90 4.54 -5.49
CA TRP A 72 6.51 5.76 -6.06
C TRP A 72 7.76 5.48 -6.92
N ALA A 73 8.28 4.25 -6.91
CA ALA A 73 9.39 3.79 -7.77
C ALA A 73 9.13 2.40 -8.39
N PRO A 74 8.05 2.23 -9.19
CA PRO A 74 7.50 0.91 -9.55
C PRO A 74 8.25 0.16 -10.68
N GLY A 75 9.45 0.61 -11.05
CA GLY A 75 10.22 0.07 -12.17
C GLY A 75 9.58 0.32 -13.54
N PHE A 76 10.09 -0.34 -14.58
CA PHE A 76 9.74 -0.05 -15.97
C PHE A 76 8.25 -0.02 -16.30
N GLY A 77 7.82 1.03 -17.00
CA GLY A 77 6.51 1.10 -17.69
C GLY A 77 5.29 1.20 -16.78
N ARG A 78 5.48 1.35 -15.45
CA ARG A 78 4.40 1.56 -14.48
C ARG A 78 4.36 3.04 -14.09
N THR A 79 3.15 3.58 -13.99
CA THR A 79 2.94 4.96 -13.52
C THR A 79 3.19 5.00 -12.01
N PRO A 80 4.09 5.88 -11.51
CA PRO A 80 4.26 6.10 -10.08
C PRO A 80 2.96 6.61 -9.45
N ALA A 81 2.76 6.29 -8.17
CA ALA A 81 1.73 6.94 -7.37
C ALA A 81 1.88 8.48 -7.40
N PRO A 82 0.77 9.25 -7.36
CA PRO A 82 0.83 10.70 -7.33
C PRO A 82 1.52 11.20 -6.05
N GLY A 83 2.15 12.37 -6.14
CA GLY A 83 2.86 12.99 -5.01
C GLY A 83 4.04 12.15 -4.51
N THR A 84 4.18 12.07 -3.19
CA THR A 84 5.24 11.36 -2.48
C THR A 84 4.70 10.54 -1.31
N GLN A 85 5.43 9.52 -0.88
CA GLN A 85 5.07 8.74 0.32
C GLN A 85 4.99 9.62 1.58
N LYS A 86 5.83 10.67 1.67
CA LYS A 86 5.77 11.66 2.75
C LYS A 86 4.47 12.45 2.76
N GLU A 87 3.96 12.83 1.59
CA GLU A 87 2.65 13.48 1.49
C GLU A 87 1.53 12.49 1.84
N ALA A 88 1.62 11.23 1.41
CA ALA A 88 0.67 10.19 1.80
C ALA A 88 0.62 9.99 3.33
N ARG A 89 1.78 9.97 4.00
CA ARG A 89 1.87 9.98 5.46
C ARG A 89 1.11 11.15 6.08
N ALA A 90 1.40 12.37 5.61
CA ALA A 90 0.77 13.59 6.13
C ALA A 90 -0.75 13.58 5.96
N LEU A 91 -1.25 13.04 4.84
CA LEU A 91 -2.68 12.87 4.59
C LEU A 91 -3.33 11.88 5.57
N VAL A 92 -2.66 10.75 5.83
CA VAL A 92 -3.14 9.74 6.79
C VAL A 92 -3.13 10.28 8.21
N GLU A 93 -2.07 10.97 8.62
CA GLU A 93 -1.97 11.66 9.92
C GLU A 93 -3.11 12.68 10.09
N ALA A 94 -3.37 13.51 9.08
CA ALA A 94 -4.45 14.48 9.10
C ALA A 94 -5.83 13.80 9.20
N TRP A 95 -6.07 12.77 8.39
CA TRP A 95 -7.33 12.02 8.41
C TRP A 95 -7.58 11.36 9.76
N ILE A 96 -6.57 10.71 10.35
CA ILE A 96 -6.67 10.14 11.71
C ILE A 96 -6.92 11.24 12.75
N GLY A 97 -6.27 12.40 12.62
CA GLY A 97 -6.50 13.57 13.48
C GLY A 97 -7.95 14.08 13.48
N THR A 98 -8.71 13.83 12.40
CA THR A 98 -10.15 14.14 12.35
C THR A 98 -11.05 13.05 12.95
N GLY A 99 -10.47 11.97 13.50
CA GLY A 99 -11.21 10.78 13.96
C GLY A 99 -11.38 9.71 12.88
N ALA A 100 -10.60 9.78 11.79
CA ALA A 100 -10.65 8.84 10.66
C ALA A 100 -12.09 8.70 10.10
N VAL A 101 -12.79 9.82 9.93
CA VAL A 101 -14.19 9.83 9.48
C VAL A 101 -14.28 9.32 8.04
N CYS A 102 -15.31 8.54 7.75
CA CYS A 102 -15.60 8.07 6.40
C CYS A 102 -16.61 9.00 5.71
N PRO A 103 -16.47 9.23 4.39
CA PRO A 103 -17.46 9.94 3.60
C PRO A 103 -18.77 9.14 3.48
#